data_AF-A0A484WVA8-F1
#
_entry.id   AF-A0A484WVA8-F1
#
_cell.length_a   1.000
_cell.length_b   1.000
_cell.length_c   1.000
_cell.angle_alpha   90.00
_cell.angle_beta   90.00
_cell.angle_gamma   90.00
#
_symmetry.space_group_name_H-M   'P 1'
#
loop_
_entity.id
_entity.type
_entity.pdbx_description
1 polymer ?
#
loop_
_entity_poly.entity_id
_entity_poly.type
_entity_poly.pdbx_seq_one_letter_code
_entity_poly.pdbx_strand_id
1 'polypeptide(L)'
;MFQKGMIMMFSGTKAETPKGWALCDGGSGTPDLRDRFIVMAGTKFTGKGDGTTTTGSSTVTGTVNVAETKLTTAQIPSHSHDVELNSFNYLYSGLGEVNWINVHREGKDQNAPKATGKTKETGSGQGHKHTATMTTSSHSHTISAIPPYYALAFIMKL
;
A
#
# COMPACT_ATOMS: atom_id res chain seq x y z
N MET A 1 -39.20 25.92 41.03
CA MET A 1 -38.04 25.41 41.80
C MET A 1 -37.37 24.32 40.98
N PHE A 2 -36.04 24.32 40.90
CA PHE A 2 -35.28 23.28 40.16
C PHE A 2 -35.27 21.96 40.94
N GLN A 3 -35.44 20.85 40.22
CA GLN A 3 -35.43 19.51 40.78
C GLN A 3 -34.01 18.95 40.89
N LYS A 4 -33.77 18.12 41.91
CA LYS A 4 -32.50 17.41 42.07
C LYS A 4 -32.15 16.64 40.80
N GLY A 5 -30.90 16.74 40.37
CA GLY A 5 -30.39 16.09 39.15
C GLY A 5 -30.60 16.90 37.87
N MET A 6 -31.28 18.05 37.91
CA MET A 6 -31.28 18.99 36.77
C MET A 6 -29.88 19.51 36.53
N ILE A 7 -29.43 19.44 35.28
CA ILE A 7 -28.13 19.94 34.82
C ILE A 7 -28.36 21.18 33.96
N MET A 8 -27.58 22.23 34.20
CA MET A 8 -27.65 23.48 33.44
C MET A 8 -26.26 23.91 32.99
N MET A 9 -26.20 24.56 31.83
CA MET A 9 -25.01 25.31 31.41
C MET A 9 -24.86 26.56 32.29
N PHE A 10 -23.64 26.84 32.71
CA PHE A 10 -23.32 27.87 33.67
C PHE A 10 -22.06 28.62 33.22
N SER A 11 -22.16 29.93 33.12
CA SER A 11 -21.06 30.79 32.66
C SER A 11 -20.11 31.24 33.78
N GLY A 12 -20.42 30.89 35.03
CA GLY A 12 -19.58 31.23 36.17
C GLY A 12 -18.53 30.15 36.50
N THR A 13 -17.72 30.46 37.49
CA THR A 13 -16.64 29.64 38.01
C THR A 13 -17.11 28.70 39.14
N LYS A 14 -16.22 27.82 39.59
CA LYS A 14 -16.44 26.99 40.78
C LYS A 14 -16.82 27.82 42.01
N ALA A 15 -16.17 28.97 42.20
CA ALA A 15 -16.42 29.85 43.35
C ALA A 15 -17.80 30.53 43.29
N GLU A 16 -18.33 30.73 42.10
CA GLU A 16 -19.63 31.37 41.85
C GLU A 16 -20.79 30.36 41.78
N THR A 17 -20.50 29.06 41.96
CA THR A 17 -21.53 28.00 41.92
C THR A 17 -22.56 28.25 43.03
N PRO A 18 -23.86 28.45 42.69
CA PRO A 18 -24.86 28.82 43.69
C PRO A 18 -25.06 27.73 44.75
N LYS A 19 -25.40 28.15 45.97
CA LYS A 19 -25.72 27.22 47.06
C LYS A 19 -26.81 26.23 46.62
N GLY A 20 -26.57 24.94 46.87
CA GLY A 20 -27.48 23.86 46.47
C GLY A 20 -27.26 23.33 45.04
N TRP A 21 -26.19 23.76 44.38
CA TRP A 21 -25.70 23.22 43.11
C TRP A 21 -24.27 22.68 43.29
N ALA A 22 -23.85 21.80 42.42
CA ALA A 22 -22.47 21.33 42.32
C ALA A 22 -22.01 21.34 40.87
N LEU A 23 -20.71 21.53 40.64
CA LEU A 23 -20.11 21.35 39.31
C LEU A 23 -20.22 19.90 38.86
N CYS A 24 -20.48 19.68 37.58
CA CYS A 24 -20.44 18.38 36.94
C CYS A 24 -18.97 17.99 36.64
N ASP A 25 -18.19 17.80 37.70
CA ASP A 25 -16.75 17.46 37.68
C ASP A 25 -16.48 16.02 38.15
N GLY A 26 -17.52 15.20 38.30
CA GLY A 26 -17.45 13.84 38.86
C GLY A 26 -17.45 13.81 40.39
N GLY A 27 -17.33 14.97 41.04
CA GLY A 27 -17.43 15.11 42.50
C GLY A 27 -18.88 15.17 42.97
N SER A 28 -19.11 14.91 44.26
CA SER A 28 -20.42 15.10 44.92
C SER A 28 -21.59 14.35 44.26
N GLY A 29 -21.33 13.20 43.62
CA GLY A 29 -22.34 12.42 42.91
C GLY A 29 -22.84 13.03 41.60
N THR A 30 -22.11 14.02 41.06
CA THR A 30 -22.38 14.63 39.75
C THR A 30 -21.71 13.80 38.65
N PRO A 31 -22.23 13.82 37.41
CA PRO A 31 -21.47 13.31 36.27
C PRO A 31 -20.23 14.19 36.00
N ASP A 32 -19.17 13.63 35.45
CA ASP A 32 -18.06 14.42 34.90
C ASP A 32 -18.37 14.78 33.45
N LEU A 33 -18.62 16.06 33.18
CA LEU A 33 -18.98 16.58 31.85
C LEU A 33 -17.88 17.43 31.20
N ARG A 34 -16.69 17.49 31.80
CA ARG A 34 -15.54 18.22 31.24
C ARG A 34 -15.08 17.55 29.95
N ASP A 35 -14.83 18.36 28.92
CA ASP A 35 -14.39 17.93 27.59
C ASP A 35 -15.30 16.88 26.92
N ARG A 36 -16.58 16.85 27.29
CA ARG A 36 -17.57 15.89 26.78
C ARG A 36 -18.69 16.59 26.03
N PHE A 37 -19.09 16.00 24.91
CA PHE A 37 -20.32 16.37 24.21
C PHE A 37 -21.52 15.70 24.87
N ILE A 38 -22.62 16.46 25.03
CA ILE A 38 -23.85 15.96 25.66
C ILE A 38 -24.73 15.31 24.60
N VAL A 39 -24.92 14.00 24.71
CA VAL A 39 -25.83 13.24 23.86
C VAL A 39 -26.97 12.70 24.72
N MET A 40 -28.21 12.86 24.25
CA MET A 40 -29.36 12.23 24.88
C MET A 40 -29.28 10.72 24.71
N ALA A 41 -29.47 9.98 25.81
CA ALA A 41 -29.52 8.53 25.75
C ALA A 41 -30.63 8.06 24.81
N GLY A 42 -30.33 7.08 23.97
CA GLY A 42 -31.22 6.50 22.99
C GLY A 42 -30.79 5.07 22.64
N THR A 43 -31.22 4.56 21.48
CA THR A 43 -30.88 3.20 21.05
C THR A 43 -29.41 3.05 20.64
N LYS A 44 -28.78 4.13 20.16
CA LYS A 44 -27.36 4.13 19.73
C LYS A 44 -26.38 4.44 20.86
N PHE A 45 -26.76 5.34 21.77
CA PHE A 45 -25.97 5.72 22.93
C PHE A 45 -26.78 5.38 24.18
N THR A 46 -26.50 4.23 24.78
CA THR A 46 -27.28 3.66 25.88
C THR A 46 -26.66 3.99 27.24
N GLY A 47 -27.51 4.18 28.25
CA GLY A 47 -27.06 4.39 29.63
C GLY A 47 -26.71 5.84 29.98
N LYS A 48 -26.42 6.08 31.26
CA LYS A 48 -25.79 7.32 31.75
C LYS A 48 -24.29 7.07 31.82
N GLY A 49 -23.48 7.73 30.99
CA GLY A 49 -22.03 7.53 31.02
C GLY A 49 -21.30 7.92 29.74
N ASP A 50 -20.04 7.53 29.68
CA ASP A 50 -19.17 7.66 28.52
C ASP A 50 -19.67 6.75 27.39
N GLY A 51 -20.22 7.37 26.33
CA GLY A 51 -20.33 6.70 25.04
C GLY A 51 -18.94 6.31 24.51
N THR A 52 -18.92 5.40 23.53
CA THR A 52 -17.71 4.85 22.90
C THR A 52 -16.72 5.94 22.48
N THR A 53 -15.46 5.84 22.93
CA THR A 53 -14.39 6.83 22.75
C THR A 53 -13.71 6.82 21.37
N THR A 54 -14.29 6.15 20.38
CA THR A 54 -13.55 5.85 19.14
C THR A 54 -14.38 6.15 17.89
N THR A 55 -14.14 7.32 17.31
CA THR A 55 -14.28 7.49 15.87
C THR A 55 -13.06 6.84 15.22
N GLY A 56 -13.18 5.56 14.86
CA GLY A 56 -12.14 4.88 14.08
C GLY A 56 -11.99 5.56 12.72
N SER A 57 -10.80 6.07 12.44
CA SER A 57 -10.39 6.47 11.10
C SER A 57 -9.32 5.50 10.62
N SER A 58 -9.43 5.02 9.38
CA SER A 58 -8.45 4.13 8.76
C SER A 58 -8.20 4.59 7.35
N THR A 59 -6.96 5.03 7.09
CA THR A 59 -6.40 5.09 5.76
C THR A 59 -5.14 4.24 5.78
N VAL A 60 -5.05 3.27 4.88
CA VAL A 60 -3.85 2.42 4.75
C VAL A 60 -3.01 3.01 3.65
N THR A 61 -1.94 3.72 4.03
CA THR A 61 -0.83 3.98 3.12
C THR A 61 0.25 2.92 3.35
N GLY A 62 0.77 2.34 2.27
CA GLY A 62 1.74 1.27 2.32
C GLY A 62 2.63 1.30 1.09
N THR A 63 3.86 0.79 1.25
CA THR A 63 4.79 0.66 0.13
C THR A 63 4.69 -0.75 -0.42
N VAL A 64 4.63 -0.88 -1.74
CA VAL A 64 4.69 -2.16 -2.44
C VAL A 64 6.12 -2.37 -2.92
N ASN A 65 6.77 -3.41 -2.40
CA ASN A 65 8.08 -3.84 -2.86
C ASN A 65 7.90 -5.06 -3.77
N VAL A 66 8.32 -4.93 -5.03
CA VAL A 66 8.32 -6.04 -5.99
C VAL A 66 9.72 -6.62 -6.06
N ALA A 67 9.87 -7.90 -5.72
CA ALA A 67 11.16 -8.58 -5.76
C ALA A 67 11.63 -8.80 -7.21
N GLU A 68 12.95 -8.83 -7.39
CA GLU A 68 13.56 -9.22 -8.65
C GLU A 68 13.17 -10.64 -9.04
N THR A 69 13.09 -10.90 -10.34
CA THR A 69 12.84 -12.24 -10.88
C THR A 69 13.83 -12.51 -12.00
N LYS A 70 14.68 -13.51 -11.80
CA LYS A 70 15.62 -13.98 -12.82
C LYS A 70 14.87 -14.91 -13.78
N LEU A 71 14.89 -14.56 -15.07
CA LEU A 71 14.25 -15.37 -16.09
C LEU A 71 15.06 -16.65 -16.38
N THR A 72 14.33 -17.71 -16.69
CA THR A 72 14.87 -18.94 -17.29
C THR A 72 14.72 -18.89 -18.81
N THR A 73 15.46 -19.73 -19.56
CA THR A 73 15.32 -19.82 -21.02
C THR A 73 13.87 -20.07 -21.45
N ALA A 74 13.11 -20.88 -20.69
CA ALA A 74 11.70 -21.15 -20.98
C ALA A 74 10.81 -19.89 -20.94
N GLN A 75 11.17 -18.89 -20.14
CA GLN A 75 10.41 -17.65 -19.96
C GLN A 75 10.76 -16.55 -20.97
N ILE A 76 11.76 -16.78 -21.82
CA ILE A 76 12.07 -15.91 -22.95
C ILE A 76 11.24 -16.40 -24.16
N PRO A 77 10.69 -15.50 -25.00
CA PRO A 77 10.04 -15.88 -26.26
C PRO A 77 10.96 -16.74 -27.13
N SER A 78 10.37 -17.74 -27.81
CA SER A 78 11.12 -18.57 -28.76
C SER A 78 11.70 -17.71 -29.87
N HIS A 79 13.00 -17.80 -30.10
CA HIS A 79 13.67 -17.16 -31.23
C HIS A 79 14.88 -17.99 -31.73
N SER A 80 15.29 -17.75 -32.97
CA SER A 80 16.54 -18.23 -33.58
C SER A 80 17.37 -17.06 -34.10
N HIS A 81 18.64 -17.33 -34.35
CA HIS A 81 19.57 -16.39 -34.97
C HIS A 81 19.90 -16.83 -36.38
N ASP A 82 19.99 -15.85 -37.28
CA ASP A 82 20.64 -16.04 -38.56
C ASP A 82 22.15 -15.98 -38.33
N VAL A 83 22.85 -17.05 -38.69
CA VAL A 83 24.31 -17.11 -38.69
C VAL A 83 24.79 -17.06 -40.11
N GLU A 84 25.67 -16.09 -40.38
CA GLU A 84 26.37 -16.00 -41.65
C GLU A 84 27.70 -16.75 -41.52
N LEU A 85 27.92 -17.75 -42.38
CA LEU A 85 29.18 -18.45 -42.49
C LEU A 85 29.92 -17.92 -43.72
N ASN A 86 31.05 -17.25 -43.48
CA ASN A 86 31.97 -16.84 -44.54
C ASN A 86 32.53 -18.10 -45.23
N SER A 87 32.03 -18.41 -46.43
CA SER A 87 32.33 -19.65 -47.16
C SER A 87 33.29 -19.41 -48.32
N PHE A 88 34.28 -20.28 -48.52
CA PHE A 88 35.07 -20.38 -49.77
C PHE A 88 35.06 -21.82 -50.29
N ASN A 89 34.96 -21.98 -51.60
CA ASN A 89 35.02 -23.27 -52.29
C ASN A 89 36.49 -23.75 -52.37
N TYR A 90 36.81 -24.90 -51.77
CA TYR A 90 38.10 -25.55 -51.98
C TYR A 90 37.93 -26.74 -52.93
N LEU A 91 38.54 -26.67 -54.12
CA LEU A 91 38.66 -27.78 -55.07
C LEU A 91 39.88 -28.61 -54.69
N TYR A 92 39.70 -29.80 -54.11
CA TYR A 92 40.78 -30.79 -54.01
C TYR A 92 40.68 -31.74 -55.20
N SER A 93 41.34 -31.41 -56.32
CA SER A 93 41.47 -32.31 -57.47
C SER A 93 42.55 -33.36 -57.15
N GLY A 94 42.16 -34.38 -56.39
CA GLY A 94 43.02 -35.50 -56.05
C GLY A 94 42.50 -36.81 -56.61
N LEU A 95 41.35 -37.28 -56.14
CA LEU A 95 40.78 -38.57 -56.50
C LEU A 95 39.26 -38.46 -56.34
N GLY A 96 38.50 -38.76 -57.40
CA GLY A 96 37.08 -38.45 -57.53
C GLY A 96 36.21 -38.91 -56.37
N GLU A 97 35.79 -37.96 -55.55
CA GLU A 97 34.46 -37.78 -54.93
C GLU A 97 34.53 -36.45 -54.14
N VAL A 98 33.63 -35.51 -54.45
CA VAL A 98 33.66 -34.16 -53.88
C VAL A 98 32.91 -34.17 -52.56
N ASN A 99 33.61 -34.07 -51.42
CA ASN A 99 32.98 -33.88 -50.12
C ASN A 99 33.30 -32.47 -49.61
N TRP A 100 32.27 -31.64 -49.48
CA TRP A 100 32.40 -30.20 -49.22
C TRP A 100 32.57 -29.95 -47.71
N ILE A 101 33.73 -29.41 -47.30
CA ILE A 101 33.99 -28.96 -45.92
C ILE A 101 34.27 -27.45 -45.93
N ASN A 102 33.53 -26.68 -45.12
CA ASN A 102 33.57 -25.21 -45.08
C ASN A 102 34.44 -24.69 -43.92
N VAL A 103 35.50 -23.91 -44.17
CA VAL A 103 36.34 -23.26 -43.12
C VAL A 103 36.95 -21.94 -43.64
N HIS A 104 37.02 -20.86 -42.83
CA HIS A 104 37.47 -19.50 -43.25
C HIS A 104 38.86 -19.09 -42.70
N ARG A 105 39.57 -18.19 -43.41
CA ARG A 105 40.76 -17.44 -42.95
C ARG A 105 40.65 -15.96 -43.33
N GLU A 106 40.76 -15.06 -42.35
CA GLU A 106 40.59 -13.62 -42.49
C GLU A 106 41.56 -12.97 -43.52
N GLY A 107 41.02 -12.17 -44.45
CA GLY A 107 41.79 -11.25 -45.32
C GLY A 107 41.99 -11.60 -46.79
N LYS A 108 41.36 -12.64 -47.37
CA LYS A 108 41.62 -13.07 -48.77
C LYS A 108 40.42 -13.11 -49.74
N ASP A 109 39.29 -12.57 -49.36
CA ASP A 109 38.03 -13.21 -49.71
C ASP A 109 37.00 -12.18 -50.21
N GLN A 110 36.97 -11.92 -51.52
CA GLN A 110 36.22 -10.78 -52.10
C GLN A 110 34.95 -11.12 -52.91
N ASN A 111 34.51 -12.38 -53.11
CA ASN A 111 33.32 -12.64 -53.96
C ASN A 111 32.62 -14.02 -53.83
N ALA A 112 32.76 -14.75 -52.72
CA ALA A 112 32.03 -16.02 -52.55
C ALA A 112 30.60 -15.81 -51.97
N PRO A 113 29.59 -16.58 -52.39
CA PRO A 113 28.25 -16.50 -51.80
C PRO A 113 28.31 -16.89 -50.32
N LYS A 114 27.82 -16.00 -49.46
CA LYS A 114 27.71 -16.21 -48.02
C LYS A 114 26.70 -17.32 -47.76
N ALA A 115 27.12 -18.40 -47.12
CA ALA A 115 26.18 -19.43 -46.69
C ALA A 115 25.50 -18.96 -45.40
N THR A 116 24.19 -18.83 -45.40
CA THR A 116 23.42 -18.49 -44.21
C THR A 116 22.80 -19.75 -43.61
N GLY A 117 22.91 -19.90 -42.30
CA GLY A 117 22.23 -20.93 -41.52
C GLY A 117 21.36 -20.28 -40.46
N LYS A 118 20.34 -20.99 -39.97
CA LYS A 118 19.59 -20.58 -38.77
C LYS A 118 19.98 -21.47 -37.61
N THR A 119 20.16 -20.89 -36.44
CA THR A 119 20.23 -21.70 -35.21
C THR A 119 18.88 -22.37 -34.96
N LYS A 120 18.87 -23.38 -34.08
CA LYS A 120 17.60 -23.89 -33.57
C LYS A 120 16.91 -22.81 -32.76
N GLU A 121 15.59 -22.79 -32.84
CA GLU A 121 14.72 -22.02 -31.96
C GLU A 121 14.98 -22.43 -30.50
N THR A 122 15.05 -21.45 -29.61
CA THR A 122 15.16 -21.70 -28.17
C THR A 122 14.30 -20.71 -27.40
N GLY A 123 13.81 -21.15 -26.24
CA GLY A 123 12.78 -20.44 -25.46
C GLY A 123 11.38 -20.98 -25.73
N SER A 124 10.42 -20.54 -24.92
CA SER A 124 9.03 -21.02 -25.01
C SER A 124 7.98 -19.97 -24.63
N GLY A 125 8.40 -18.77 -24.22
CA GLY A 125 7.49 -17.71 -23.81
C GLY A 125 6.63 -18.05 -22.60
N GLN A 126 7.09 -18.95 -21.72
CA GLN A 126 6.36 -19.33 -20.51
C GLN A 126 6.18 -18.09 -19.61
N GLY A 127 4.95 -17.90 -19.10
CA GLY A 127 4.69 -16.85 -18.12
C GLY A 127 5.52 -17.00 -16.84
N HIS A 128 5.72 -15.89 -16.14
CA HIS A 128 6.40 -15.86 -14.84
C HIS A 128 5.69 -14.92 -13.87
N LYS A 129 6.09 -14.99 -12.60
CA LYS A 129 5.48 -14.19 -11.52
C LYS A 129 6.57 -13.45 -10.76
N HIS A 130 6.26 -12.24 -10.34
CA HIS A 130 7.01 -11.53 -9.32
C HIS A 130 6.36 -11.75 -7.97
N THR A 131 7.19 -11.87 -6.93
CA THR A 131 6.70 -11.81 -5.55
C THR A 131 6.64 -10.35 -5.15
N ALA A 132 5.46 -9.87 -4.77
CA ALA A 132 5.28 -8.52 -4.24
C ALA A 132 4.87 -8.62 -2.76
N THR A 133 5.49 -7.80 -1.91
CA THR A 133 5.13 -7.66 -0.51
C THR A 133 4.67 -6.23 -0.25
N MET A 134 3.62 -6.08 0.57
CA MET A 134 3.14 -4.78 1.00
C MET A 134 3.47 -4.61 2.47
N THR A 135 4.23 -3.58 2.79
CA THR A 135 4.46 -3.17 4.17
C THR A 135 3.60 -1.95 4.47
N THR A 136 2.79 -2.05 5.51
CA THR A 136 2.01 -0.93 6.03
C THR A 136 2.71 -0.42 7.28
N SER A 137 3.05 0.86 7.31
CA SER A 137 3.47 1.47 8.57
C SER A 137 2.22 1.79 9.38
N SER A 138 2.18 1.32 10.63
CA SER A 138 1.14 1.74 11.58
C SER A 138 1.25 3.24 11.79
N HIS A 139 0.24 4.00 11.37
CA HIS A 139 0.16 5.43 11.60
C HIS A 139 -1.27 5.80 11.99
N SER A 140 -1.39 6.82 12.82
CA SER A 140 -2.67 7.35 13.26
C SER A 140 -2.95 8.66 12.55
N HIS A 141 -4.17 8.81 12.02
CA HIS A 141 -4.70 10.11 11.65
C HIS A 141 -5.44 10.70 12.84
N THR A 142 -5.05 11.90 13.26
CA THR A 142 -5.83 12.72 14.18
C THR A 142 -6.66 13.69 13.33
N ILE A 143 -7.97 13.45 13.24
CA ILE A 143 -8.92 14.41 12.68
C ILE A 143 -9.65 15.03 13.87
N SER A 144 -9.56 16.36 14.01
CA SER A 144 -10.42 17.08 14.95
C SER A 144 -11.74 17.40 14.26
N ALA A 145 -12.80 16.68 14.64
CA ALA A 145 -14.16 16.93 14.15
C ALA A 145 -14.95 17.90 15.05
N ILE A 146 -14.27 18.67 15.90
CA ILE A 146 -14.90 19.61 16.85
C ILE A 146 -15.16 20.94 16.12
N PRO A 147 -16.43 21.35 15.91
CA PRO A 147 -16.74 22.68 15.37
C PRO A 147 -16.26 23.79 16.31
N PRO A 148 -16.17 25.07 15.86
CA PRO A 148 -15.94 26.20 16.76
C PRO A 148 -16.92 26.16 17.94
N TYR A 149 -16.41 26.26 19.17
CA TYR A 149 -17.20 26.09 20.39
C TYR A 149 -16.94 27.23 21.40
N TYR A 150 -17.91 27.43 22.30
CA TYR A 150 -17.79 28.30 23.46
C TYR A 150 -17.95 27.46 24.72
N ALA A 151 -16.93 27.46 25.59
CA ALA A 151 -16.91 26.60 26.77
C ALA A 151 -17.71 27.22 27.92
N LEU A 152 -18.66 26.45 28.46
CA LEU A 152 -19.42 26.75 29.68
C LEU A 152 -19.24 25.62 30.69
N ALA A 153 -19.29 25.93 31.97
CA ALA A 153 -19.38 24.91 33.00
C ALA A 153 -20.77 24.26 32.97
N PHE A 154 -20.87 23.05 33.53
CA PHE A 154 -22.16 22.42 33.82
C PHE A 154 -22.33 22.30 35.33
N ILE A 155 -23.49 22.68 35.85
CA ILE A 155 -23.85 22.54 37.27
C ILE A 155 -25.09 21.66 37.42
N MET A 156 -25.10 20.81 38.44
CA MET A 156 -26.20 19.91 38.79
C MET A 156 -26.86 20.36 40.09
N LYS A 157 -28.19 20.43 40.11
CA LYS A 157 -28.95 20.70 41.33
C LYS A 157 -28.81 19.51 42.29
N LEU A 158 -28.35 19.77 43.50
CA LEU A 158 -28.20 18.79 44.59
C LEU A 158 -29.54 18.44 45.26
#